data_AF-A0A5N6LZQ3-F1
#
_entry.id   AF-A0A5N6LZQ3-F1
#
_cell.length_a   1.000
_cell.length_b   1.000
_cell.length_c   1.000
_cell.angle_alpha   90.00
_cell.angle_beta   90.00
_cell.angle_gamma   90.00
#
_symmetry.space_group_name_H-M   'P 1'
#
loop_
_entity.id
_entity.type
_entity.pdbx_description
1 polymer ?
#
loop_
_entity_poly.entity_id
_entity_poly.type
_entity_poly.pdbx_seq_one_letter_code
_entity_poly.pdbx_strand_id
1 'polypeptide(L)'
;MKAHKCLRKGYTAILALITDKIEEEKRIEDIPVVCDYSDVFPEDLLGLPPPRQVEFRIDLVPGATPIARAPYRLAPSEMQELSNQLQELLDKGFIRPSFSPWGAPVLFVKKKDGTFRMCIDYLIILRSICDLDTIS
;
A
#
# COMPACT_ATOMS: atom_id res chain seq x y z
N MET A 1 19.60 12.99 51.23
CA MET A 1 20.52 14.12 51.53
C MET A 1 20.11 15.29 50.65
N LYS A 2 19.74 16.47 51.19
CA LYS A 2 19.21 17.59 50.37
C LYS A 2 20.36 18.41 49.78
N ALA A 3 20.39 18.60 48.46
CA ALA A 3 21.46 19.30 47.72
C ALA A 3 21.80 20.70 48.30
N HIS A 4 20.79 21.43 48.76
CA HIS A 4 20.95 22.74 49.38
C HIS A 4 21.83 22.74 50.64
N LYS A 5 21.83 21.64 51.41
CA LYS A 5 22.66 21.51 52.62
C LYS A 5 24.14 21.30 52.29
N CYS A 6 24.43 20.65 51.16
CA CYS A 6 25.80 20.43 50.68
C CYS A 6 26.37 21.72 50.07
N LEU A 7 25.58 22.48 49.32
CA LEU A 7 26.00 23.78 48.77
C LEU A 7 26.38 24.79 49.87
N ARG A 8 25.58 24.89 50.94
CA ARG A 8 25.89 25.77 52.10
C ARG A 8 27.18 25.40 52.84
N LYS A 9 27.68 24.18 52.65
CA LYS A 9 28.92 23.69 53.29
C LYS A 9 30.15 23.84 52.39
N GLY A 10 30.04 24.57 51.27
CA GLY A 10 31.17 24.87 50.39
C GLY A 10 31.56 23.75 49.42
N TYR A 11 30.72 22.72 49.27
CA TYR A 11 30.96 21.66 48.29
C TYR A 11 30.71 22.18 46.87
N THR A 12 31.61 21.83 45.94
CA THR A 12 31.45 22.10 44.51
C THR A 12 30.28 21.30 43.95
N ALA A 13 29.37 21.99 43.27
CA ALA A 13 28.32 21.35 42.48
C ALA A 13 28.55 21.61 41.00
N ILE A 14 28.27 20.61 40.19
CA ILE A 14 28.30 20.70 38.73
C ILE A 14 26.86 20.59 38.25
N LEU A 15 26.40 21.60 37.53
CA LEU A 15 25.09 21.59 36.89
C LEU A 15 25.26 20.99 35.49
N ALA A 16 24.74 19.78 35.29
CA ALA A 16 24.61 19.19 33.96
C ALA A 16 23.24 19.56 33.39
N LEU A 17 23.22 20.34 32.32
CA LEU A 17 22.02 20.58 31.52
C LEU A 17 21.98 19.52 30.41
N ILE A 18 21.00 18.65 30.45
CA ILE A 18 20.70 17.71 29.37
C ILE A 18 19.60 18.36 28.53
N THR A 19 19.94 18.73 27.31
CA THR A 19 18.96 19.13 26.29
C THR A 19 18.78 17.96 25.36
N ASP A 20 17.56 17.41 25.30
CA ASP A 20 17.18 16.51 24.21
C ASP A 20 17.26 17.31 22.91
N LYS A 21 18.22 16.97 22.05
CA LYS A 21 18.18 17.42 20.68
C LYS A 21 16.94 16.77 20.08
N ILE A 22 15.97 17.59 19.72
CA ILE A 22 14.91 17.15 18.80
C ILE A 22 15.68 16.83 17.52
N GLU A 23 16.00 15.56 17.30
CA GLU A 23 16.48 15.12 16.00
C GLU A 23 15.33 15.39 15.04
N GLU A 24 15.51 16.36 14.14
CA GLU A 24 14.57 16.55 13.04
C GLU A 24 14.48 15.22 12.31
N GLU A 25 13.26 14.68 12.21
CA GLU A 25 13.01 13.46 11.46
C GLU A 25 13.54 13.68 10.04
N LYS A 26 14.56 12.90 9.67
CA LYS A 26 15.13 12.96 8.32
C LYS A 26 14.03 12.64 7.32
N ARG A 27 13.74 13.56 6.41
CA ARG A 27 12.76 13.31 5.36
C ARG A 27 13.38 12.45 4.28
N ILE A 28 12.55 11.75 3.52
CA ILE A 28 13.03 10.91 2.42
C ILE A 28 13.71 11.79 1.35
N GLU A 29 13.21 13.01 1.18
CA GLU A 29 13.78 14.03 0.29
C GLU A 29 15.20 14.49 0.68
N ASP A 30 15.67 14.19 1.90
CA ASP A 30 17.01 14.56 2.35
C ASP A 30 18.04 13.44 2.05
N ILE A 31 17.59 12.31 1.48
CA ILE A 31 18.44 11.17 1.12
C ILE A 31 19.01 11.38 -0.29
N PRO A 32 20.35 11.50 -0.47
CA PRO A 32 20.95 11.85 -1.77
C PRO A 32 20.51 10.94 -2.93
N VAL A 33 20.43 9.63 -2.71
CA VAL A 33 20.00 8.68 -3.76
C VAL A 33 18.54 8.89 -4.19
N VAL A 34 17.67 9.38 -3.32
CA VAL A 34 16.28 9.68 -3.71
C VAL A 34 16.23 10.94 -4.57
N CYS A 35 17.03 11.95 -4.23
CA CYS A 35 17.14 13.15 -5.04
C CYS A 35 17.71 12.86 -6.44
N ASP A 36 18.73 12.01 -6.51
CA ASP A 36 19.40 11.65 -7.78
C ASP A 36 18.47 10.85 -8.73
N TYR A 37 17.46 10.17 -8.20
CA TYR A 37 16.54 9.31 -8.96
C TYR A 37 15.06 9.62 -8.65
N SER A 38 14.71 10.91 -8.57
CA SER A 38 13.36 11.35 -8.18
C SER A 38 12.25 10.82 -9.10
N ASP A 39 12.58 10.51 -10.36
CA ASP A 39 11.69 9.91 -11.35
C ASP A 39 11.35 8.44 -11.06
N VAL A 40 12.22 7.72 -10.33
CA VAL A 40 12.02 6.33 -9.90
C VAL A 40 11.22 6.25 -8.59
N PHE A 41 11.22 7.32 -7.79
CA PHE A 41 10.54 7.42 -6.51
C PHE A 41 9.43 8.49 -6.49
N PRO A 42 8.45 8.48 -7.43
CA PRO A 42 7.35 9.42 -7.37
C PRO A 42 6.43 9.11 -6.19
N GLU A 43 5.73 10.13 -5.67
CA GLU A 43 4.73 9.97 -4.60
C GLU A 43 3.54 9.10 -5.05
N ASP A 44 3.22 9.13 -6.35
CA ASP A 44 2.15 8.35 -6.96
C ASP A 44 2.54 7.84 -8.35
N LEU A 45 1.95 6.73 -8.77
CA LEU A 45 2.20 6.13 -10.08
C LEU A 45 1.37 6.85 -11.16
N LEU A 46 2.06 7.45 -12.12
CA LEU A 46 1.45 8.24 -13.20
C LEU A 46 0.74 7.41 -14.28
N GLY A 47 0.88 6.08 -14.25
CA GLY A 47 0.22 5.18 -15.18
C GLY A 47 1.03 3.92 -15.45
N LEU A 48 0.64 3.17 -16.48
CA LEU A 48 1.33 1.95 -16.88
C LEU A 48 2.76 2.24 -17.37
N PRO A 49 3.72 1.34 -17.08
CA PRO A 49 5.06 1.46 -17.64
C PRO A 49 5.00 1.35 -19.18
N PRO A 50 6.02 1.86 -19.88
CA PRO A 50 6.15 1.68 -21.32
C PRO A 50 6.05 0.19 -21.72
N PRO A 51 5.51 -0.12 -22.92
CA PRO A 51 5.43 -1.49 -23.41
C PRO A 51 6.78 -2.19 -23.36
N ARG A 52 6.79 -3.42 -22.85
CA ARG A 52 7.99 -4.27 -22.75
C ARG A 52 7.90 -5.40 -23.77
N GLN A 53 9.04 -5.96 -24.16
CA GLN A 53 9.09 -7.11 -25.09
C GLN A 53 8.46 -8.38 -24.49
N VAL A 54 8.41 -8.48 -23.15
CA VAL A 54 7.82 -9.60 -22.43
C VAL A 54 6.45 -9.17 -21.90
N GLU A 55 5.42 -9.90 -22.31
CA GLU A 55 4.06 -9.77 -21.77
C GLU A 55 3.87 -10.73 -20.60
N PHE A 56 3.16 -10.28 -19.56
CA PHE A 56 2.70 -11.16 -18.50
C PHE A 56 1.51 -11.97 -19.01
N ARG A 57 1.61 -13.30 -18.94
CA ARG A 57 0.53 -14.22 -19.32
C ARG A 57 0.17 -15.10 -18.15
N ILE A 58 -1.12 -15.41 -18.04
CA ILE A 58 -1.66 -16.36 -17.07
C ILE A 58 -2.13 -17.56 -17.87
N ASP A 59 -1.37 -18.64 -17.80
CA ASP A 59 -1.73 -19.90 -18.44
C ASP A 59 -2.77 -20.62 -17.58
N LEU A 60 -3.83 -21.11 -18.22
CA LEU A 60 -4.91 -21.83 -17.54
C LEU A 60 -4.67 -23.34 -17.63
N VAL A 61 -5.01 -24.07 -16.56
CA VAL A 61 -5.07 -25.54 -16.65
C VAL A 61 -6.06 -25.98 -17.75
N PRO A 62 -5.77 -27.08 -18.47
CA PRO A 62 -6.68 -27.60 -19.48
C PRO A 62 -8.09 -27.85 -18.93
N GLY A 63 -9.10 -27.28 -19.58
CA GLY A 63 -10.50 -27.44 -19.16
C GLY A 63 -11.00 -26.44 -18.11
N ALA A 64 -10.18 -25.45 -17.71
CA ALA A 64 -10.63 -24.34 -16.87
C ALA A 64 -11.83 -23.62 -17.51
N THR A 65 -12.92 -23.48 -16.74
CA THR A 65 -14.15 -22.80 -17.19
C THR A 65 -14.28 -21.43 -16.51
N PRO A 66 -14.80 -20.41 -17.21
CA PRO A 66 -14.98 -19.10 -16.61
C PRO A 66 -15.90 -19.08 -15.40
N ILE A 67 -15.51 -18.36 -14.36
CA ILE A 67 -16.32 -18.11 -13.16
C ILE A 67 -16.53 -16.61 -12.98
N ALA A 68 -17.79 -16.22 -12.81
CA ALA A 68 -18.18 -14.85 -12.47
C ALA A 68 -18.97 -14.83 -11.16
N ARG A 69 -18.48 -14.06 -10.19
CA ARG A 69 -19.19 -13.76 -8.95
C ARG A 69 -19.56 -12.29 -8.88
N ALA A 70 -20.76 -12.03 -8.39
CA ALA A 70 -21.19 -10.68 -8.04
C ALA A 70 -20.35 -10.13 -6.87
N PRO A 71 -20.12 -8.80 -6.80
CA PRO A 71 -19.53 -8.16 -5.64
C PRO A 71 -20.29 -8.49 -4.35
N TYR A 72 -19.59 -8.41 -3.21
CA TYR A 72 -20.23 -8.52 -1.90
C TYR A 72 -21.20 -7.35 -1.66
N ARG A 73 -22.07 -7.48 -0.67
CA ARG A 73 -22.94 -6.37 -0.26
C ARG A 73 -22.08 -5.23 0.27
N LEU A 74 -22.21 -4.06 -0.35
CA LEU A 74 -21.51 -2.84 0.03
C LEU A 74 -22.47 -1.86 0.69
N ALA A 75 -22.02 -1.19 1.75
CA ALA A 75 -22.69 -0.03 2.30
C ALA A 75 -22.63 1.15 1.31
N PRO A 76 -23.53 2.16 1.41
CA PRO A 76 -23.51 3.32 0.52
C PRO A 76 -22.15 4.03 0.43
N SER A 77 -21.44 4.16 1.56
CA SER A 77 -20.10 4.76 1.60
C SER A 77 -19.05 3.92 0.87
N GLU A 78 -19.14 2.60 0.95
CA GLU A 78 -18.23 1.69 0.24
C GLU A 78 -18.51 1.67 -1.25
N MET A 79 -19.79 1.84 -1.65
CA MET A 79 -20.17 1.95 -3.06
C MET A 79 -19.65 3.24 -3.69
N GLN A 80 -19.72 4.37 -2.96
CA GLN A 80 -19.11 5.62 -3.39
C GLN A 80 -17.59 5.48 -3.54
N GLU A 81 -16.94 4.84 -2.56
CA GLU A 81 -15.51 4.61 -2.60
C GLU A 81 -15.08 3.68 -3.75
N LEU A 82 -15.89 2.66 -4.04
CA LEU A 82 -15.69 1.78 -5.19
C LEU A 82 -15.68 2.58 -6.49
N SER A 83 -16.65 3.48 -6.66
CA SER A 83 -16.72 4.33 -7.84
C SER A 83 -15.50 5.25 -7.96
N ASN A 84 -15.05 5.84 -6.85
CA ASN A 84 -13.89 6.73 -6.83
C ASN A 84 -12.61 5.99 -7.22
N GLN A 85 -12.31 4.85 -6.59
CA GLN A 85 -11.10 4.09 -6.88
C GLN A 85 -11.13 3.48 -8.28
N LEU A 86 -12.28 3.04 -8.78
CA LEU A 86 -12.40 2.57 -10.17
C LEU A 86 -12.12 3.70 -11.17
N GLN A 87 -12.64 4.89 -10.93
CA GLN A 87 -12.39 6.05 -11.80
C GLN A 87 -10.91 6.43 -11.79
N GLU A 88 -10.27 6.47 -10.63
CA GLU A 88 -8.83 6.75 -10.51
C GLU A 88 -7.98 5.72 -11.29
N LEU A 89 -8.31 4.43 -11.18
CA LEU A 89 -7.60 3.38 -11.92
C LEU A 89 -7.85 3.45 -13.44
N LEU A 90 -9.04 3.89 -13.86
CA LEU A 90 -9.35 4.14 -15.27
C LEU A 90 -8.57 5.33 -15.81
N ASP A 91 -8.52 6.43 -15.05
CA ASP A 91 -7.83 7.67 -15.43
C ASP A 91 -6.31 7.45 -15.53
N LYS A 92 -5.74 6.62 -14.63
CA LYS A 92 -4.34 6.17 -14.69
C LYS A 92 -4.07 5.13 -15.78
N GLY A 93 -5.11 4.59 -16.41
CA GLY A 93 -5.00 3.56 -17.44
C GLY A 93 -4.57 2.18 -16.92
N PHE A 94 -4.65 1.93 -15.61
CA PHE A 94 -4.32 0.63 -15.02
C PHE A 94 -5.37 -0.44 -15.32
N ILE A 95 -6.63 -0.02 -15.48
CA ILE A 95 -7.74 -0.89 -15.85
C ILE A 95 -8.47 -0.34 -17.07
N ARG A 96 -9.30 -1.18 -17.68
CA ARG A 96 -10.22 -0.80 -18.75
C ARG A 96 -11.51 -1.61 -18.62
N PRO A 97 -12.65 -1.10 -19.14
CA PRO A 97 -13.85 -1.91 -19.27
C PRO A 97 -13.57 -3.18 -20.08
N SER A 98 -14.18 -4.29 -19.67
CA SER A 98 -14.02 -5.58 -20.35
C SER A 98 -15.35 -6.34 -20.38
N PHE A 99 -15.48 -7.24 -21.36
CA PHE A 99 -16.60 -8.19 -21.46
C PHE A 99 -16.13 -9.61 -21.08
N SER A 100 -15.28 -9.70 -20.06
CA SER A 100 -14.72 -10.97 -19.61
C SER A 100 -15.81 -11.90 -19.06
N PRO A 101 -15.80 -13.20 -19.41
CA PRO A 101 -16.67 -14.18 -18.75
C PRO A 101 -16.19 -14.50 -17.32
N TRP A 102 -15.00 -14.04 -16.92
CA TRP A 102 -14.46 -14.14 -15.58
C TRP A 102 -14.75 -12.89 -14.77
N GLY A 103 -15.19 -13.06 -13.52
CA GLY A 103 -15.47 -11.96 -12.60
C GLY A 103 -15.18 -12.36 -11.16
N ALA A 104 -14.33 -11.59 -10.49
CA ALA A 104 -14.05 -11.74 -9.06
C ALA A 104 -14.78 -10.65 -8.27
N PRO A 105 -15.25 -10.96 -7.05
CA PRO A 105 -15.88 -9.96 -6.21
C PRO A 105 -14.82 -9.00 -5.64
N VAL A 106 -15.25 -7.77 -5.39
CA VAL A 106 -14.46 -6.75 -4.69
C VAL A 106 -14.82 -6.77 -3.20
N LEU A 107 -13.82 -6.57 -2.35
CA LEU A 107 -13.96 -6.36 -0.91
C LEU A 107 -13.13 -5.15 -0.46
N PHE A 108 -13.54 -4.51 0.62
CA PHE A 108 -12.80 -3.39 1.21
C PHE A 108 -12.10 -3.79 2.50
N VAL A 109 -10.86 -3.33 2.64
CA VAL A 109 -10.07 -3.45 3.86
C VAL A 109 -9.82 -2.05 4.42
N LYS A 110 -10.09 -1.86 5.71
CA LYS A 110 -9.80 -0.59 6.39
C LYS A 110 -8.31 -0.49 6.69
N LYS A 111 -7.66 0.58 6.21
CA LYS A 111 -6.27 0.93 6.53
C LYS A 111 -6.19 1.51 7.94
N LYS A 112 -4.95 1.64 8.46
CA LYS A 112 -4.69 2.21 9.79
C LYS A 112 -5.16 3.67 9.90
N ASP A 113 -5.07 4.43 8.82
CA ASP A 113 -5.53 5.82 8.70
C ASP A 113 -7.07 5.96 8.63
N GLY A 114 -7.79 4.84 8.61
CA GLY A 114 -9.24 4.80 8.53
C GLY A 114 -9.82 4.81 7.12
N THR A 115 -8.99 4.99 6.08
CA THR A 115 -9.40 4.91 4.67
C THR A 115 -9.64 3.47 4.24
N PHE A 116 -10.36 3.29 3.14
CA PHE A 116 -10.63 1.97 2.56
C PHE A 116 -9.65 1.63 1.44
N ARG A 117 -9.23 0.37 1.36
CA ARG A 117 -8.47 -0.18 0.24
C ARG A 117 -9.34 -1.18 -0.50
N MET A 118 -9.59 -0.92 -1.78
CA MET A 118 -10.24 -1.88 -2.66
C MET A 118 -9.32 -3.08 -2.89
N CYS A 119 -9.84 -4.28 -2.67
CA CYS A 119 -9.16 -5.54 -2.92
C CYS A 119 -10.05 -6.44 -3.79
N ILE A 120 -9.45 -7.12 -4.77
CA ILE A 120 -10.15 -8.10 -5.60
C ILE A 120 -9.89 -9.49 -5.02
N ASP A 121 -10.94 -10.24 -4.72
CA ASP A 121 -10.83 -11.61 -4.23
C ASP A 121 -10.57 -12.59 -5.38
N TYR A 122 -9.30 -12.71 -5.75
CA TYR A 122 -8.87 -13.63 -6.80
C TYR A 122 -8.93 -15.10 -6.39
N LEU A 123 -9.22 -15.45 -5.13
CA LEU A 123 -9.16 -16.84 -4.66
C LEU A 123 -10.04 -17.78 -5.48
N ILE A 124 -11.24 -17.33 -5.89
CA ILE A 124 -12.12 -18.17 -6.70
C ILE A 124 -11.59 -18.38 -8.12
N ILE A 125 -10.96 -17.36 -8.70
CA ILE A 125 -10.35 -17.46 -10.03
C ILE A 125 -9.13 -18.38 -9.95
N LEU A 126 -8.21 -18.13 -9.01
CA LEU A 126 -6.97 -18.89 -8.86
C LEU A 126 -7.23 -20.39 -8.65
N ARG A 127 -8.25 -20.74 -7.85
CA ARG A 127 -8.67 -22.14 -7.66
C ARG A 127 -9.19 -22.83 -8.93
N SER A 128 -9.63 -22.06 -9.91
CA SER A 128 -10.18 -22.59 -11.17
C SER A 128 -9.15 -22.66 -12.29
N ILE A 129 -8.01 -21.95 -12.15
CA ILE A 129 -7.06 -21.80 -13.24
C ILE A 129 -5.67 -22.37 -12.93
N CYS A 130 -5.37 -22.64 -11.66
CA CYS A 130 -4.13 -23.27 -11.22
C CYS A 130 -4.41 -24.63 -10.58
N ASP A 131 -3.62 -25.65 -10.93
CA ASP A 131 -3.52 -26.86 -10.11
C ASP A 131 -2.78 -26.49 -8.81
N LEU A 132 -3.52 -26.42 -7.71
CA LEU A 132 -2.95 -26.16 -6.38
C LEU A 132 -1.93 -27.24 -5.96
N ASP A 133 -1.94 -28.40 -6.63
CA ASP A 133 -1.01 -29.51 -6.40
C ASP A 133 0.37 -29.32 -7.05
N THR A 134 0.55 -28.31 -7.92
CA THR A 134 1.86 -27.99 -8.54
C THR A 134 2.66 -26.98 -7.71
N ILE A 135 2.08 -26.49 -6.61
CA ILE A 135 2.73 -25.59 -5.65
C ILE A 135 2.95 -26.37 -4.35
N SER A 136 3.80 -27.40 -4.42
CA SER A 136 4.32 -28.19 -3.30
C SER A 136 5.75 -28.64 -3.57
#